data_AF-A0A1Q7A4I0-F1
#
_entry.id   AF-A0A1Q7A4I0-F1
#
_cell.length_a   1.000
_cell.length_b   1.000
_cell.length_c   1.000
_cell.angle_alpha   90.00
_cell.angle_beta   90.00
_cell.angle_gamma   90.00
#
_symmetry.space_group_name_H-M   'P 1'
#
loop_
_entity.id
_entity.type
_entity.pdbx_description
1 polymer ?
#
loop_
_entity_poly.entity_id
_entity_poly.type
_entity_poly.pdbx_seq_one_letter_code
_entity_poly.pdbx_strand_id
1 'polypeptide(L)'
;MDAPLQQPSGRAVWYSFGILAANAAAIILQIDPGELQVGVRAVRRGLNHRLHGEVFLYDDVPGGAGYARAIEQNMKAILEKALELGEHCENPNCGGACYHCMFDYRKQMLHPLLDRALGAALLRFVLHRQQPSLSPAQISRGADSLAEYARTSWEVLPGRVLGDQYFPCVLRGQDGVEVGLWVIHPLQARPTSDERQAFLSAHGLRCAVHTSFDLERRPFWVLNHLVTL
;
A
#
# COMPACT_ATOMS: atom_id res chain seq x y z
N MET A 1 -5.59 -10.63 -4.46
CA MET A 1 -4.98 -9.30 -4.26
C MET A 1 -5.79 -8.25 -5.00
N ASP A 2 -5.89 -7.07 -4.41
CA ASP A 2 -6.50 -5.90 -5.03
C ASP A 2 -5.75 -4.65 -4.56
N ALA A 3 -5.50 -3.73 -5.48
CA ALA A 3 -4.83 -2.45 -5.23
C ALA A 3 -5.48 -1.40 -6.16
N PRO A 4 -6.69 -0.95 -5.84
CA PRO A 4 -7.48 -0.12 -6.75
C PRO A 4 -6.84 1.25 -6.96
N LEU A 5 -6.56 1.61 -8.21
CA LEU A 5 -5.92 2.89 -8.56
C LEU A 5 -6.75 4.12 -8.23
N GLN A 6 -8.07 3.97 -8.01
CA GLN A 6 -8.90 5.08 -7.52
C GLN A 6 -8.66 5.41 -6.04
N GLN A 7 -8.07 4.48 -5.28
CA GLN A 7 -7.79 4.68 -3.86
C GLN A 7 -6.35 5.15 -3.66
N PRO A 8 -6.09 6.10 -2.73
CA PRO A 8 -4.72 6.53 -2.43
C PRO A 8 -3.76 5.41 -2.04
N SER A 9 -4.22 4.42 -1.28
CA SER A 9 -3.42 3.24 -0.90
C SER A 9 -3.05 2.37 -2.12
N GLY A 10 -3.96 2.20 -3.08
CA GLY A 10 -3.66 1.53 -4.34
C GLY A 10 -2.65 2.32 -5.17
N ARG A 11 -2.82 3.65 -5.30
CA ARG A 11 -1.83 4.52 -5.96
C ARG A 11 -0.46 4.41 -5.30
N ALA A 12 -0.40 4.40 -3.97
CA ALA A 12 0.84 4.24 -3.21
C ALA A 12 1.57 2.94 -3.57
N VAL A 13 0.86 1.81 -3.66
CA VAL A 13 1.44 0.53 -4.10
C VAL A 13 2.05 0.64 -5.51
N TRP A 14 1.29 1.11 -6.49
CA TRP A 14 1.72 1.11 -7.89
C TRP A 14 2.86 2.10 -8.16
N TYR A 15 2.77 3.33 -7.63
CA TYR A 15 3.85 4.30 -7.77
C TYR A 15 5.10 3.86 -7.01
N SER A 16 4.97 3.29 -5.81
CA SER A 16 6.14 2.82 -5.07
C SER A 16 6.86 1.68 -5.80
N PHE A 17 6.11 0.72 -6.35
CA PHE A 17 6.66 -0.32 -7.21
C PHE A 17 7.36 0.25 -8.44
N GLY A 18 6.73 1.17 -9.17
CA GLY A 18 7.32 1.76 -10.37
C GLY A 18 8.57 2.58 -10.10
N ILE A 19 8.60 3.34 -9.01
CA ILE A 19 9.79 4.10 -8.60
C ILE A 19 10.93 3.17 -8.20
N LEU A 20 10.67 2.11 -7.43
CA LEU A 20 11.70 1.10 -7.12
C LEU A 20 12.25 0.45 -8.39
N ALA A 21 11.37 0.07 -9.33
CA ALA A 21 11.78 -0.52 -10.60
C ALA A 21 12.62 0.45 -11.45
N ALA A 22 12.26 1.72 -11.52
CA ALA A 22 13.02 2.72 -12.27
C ALA A 22 14.38 3.02 -11.63
N ASN A 23 14.44 3.14 -10.31
CA ASN A 23 15.71 3.34 -9.59
C ASN A 23 16.64 2.12 -9.78
N ALA A 24 16.08 0.91 -9.70
CA ALA A 24 16.83 -0.32 -9.97
C ALA A 24 17.30 -0.40 -11.42
N ALA A 25 16.45 -0.04 -12.39
CA ALA A 25 16.82 0.00 -13.79
C ALA A 25 17.98 0.98 -14.04
N ALA A 26 17.94 2.17 -13.45
CA ALA A 26 19.02 3.15 -13.56
C ALA A 26 20.35 2.60 -13.04
N ILE A 27 20.33 1.86 -11.91
CA ILE A 27 21.51 1.20 -11.35
C ILE A 27 22.00 0.07 -12.28
N ILE A 28 21.12 -0.82 -12.72
CA ILE A 28 21.52 -1.98 -13.54
C ILE A 28 22.06 -1.55 -14.91
N LEU A 29 21.46 -0.52 -15.51
CA LEU A 29 21.84 0.00 -16.82
C LEU A 29 22.95 1.06 -16.76
N GLN A 30 23.32 1.52 -15.55
CA GLN A 30 24.32 2.57 -15.32
C GLN A 30 23.97 3.89 -16.03
N ILE A 31 22.72 4.34 -15.87
CA ILE A 31 22.19 5.58 -16.47
C ILE A 31 21.72 6.55 -15.40
N ASP A 32 21.53 7.82 -15.76
CA ASP A 32 20.95 8.79 -14.84
C ASP A 32 19.47 8.42 -14.56
N PRO A 33 19.03 8.33 -13.28
CA PRO A 33 17.64 8.01 -12.93
C PRO A 33 16.60 9.00 -13.49
N GLY A 34 17.04 10.18 -13.93
CA GLY A 34 16.26 11.19 -14.63
C GLY A 34 15.89 10.88 -16.06
N GLU A 35 16.65 9.99 -16.71
CA GLU A 35 16.37 9.59 -18.09
C GLU A 35 15.24 8.55 -18.18
N LEU A 36 14.73 8.08 -17.04
CA LEU A 36 13.59 7.18 -16.93
C LEU A 36 12.42 7.87 -16.21
N GLN A 37 11.27 7.89 -16.87
CA GLN A 37 10.01 8.30 -16.27
C GLN A 37 9.13 7.10 -15.96
N VAL A 38 8.28 7.27 -14.94
CA VAL A 38 7.36 6.24 -14.45
C VAL A 38 5.94 6.74 -14.60
N GLY A 39 5.14 6.00 -15.36
CA GLY A 39 3.72 6.20 -15.46
C GLY A 39 2.93 5.05 -14.84
N VAL A 40 1.76 5.37 -14.32
CA VAL A 40 0.81 4.39 -13.80
C VAL A 40 -0.54 4.65 -14.43
N ARG A 41 -1.18 3.61 -14.98
CA ARG A 41 -2.50 3.70 -15.59
C ARG A 41 -3.39 2.54 -15.19
N ALA A 42 -4.69 2.81 -15.18
CA ALA A 42 -5.70 1.77 -15.03
C ALA A 42 -6.11 1.26 -16.41
N VAL A 43 -6.13 -0.05 -16.58
CA VAL A 43 -6.56 -0.70 -17.83
C VAL A 43 -7.60 -1.76 -17.54
N ARG A 44 -8.56 -1.94 -18.45
CA ARG A 44 -9.49 -3.06 -18.40
C ARG A 44 -8.95 -4.18 -19.27
N ARG A 45 -8.72 -5.36 -18.69
CA ARG A 45 -8.23 -6.55 -19.40
C ARG A 45 -8.99 -7.79 -18.93
N GLY A 46 -8.95 -8.84 -19.74
CA GLY A 46 -9.60 -10.13 -19.45
C GLY A 46 -11.09 -10.17 -19.76
N LEU A 47 -11.66 -11.38 -19.73
CA LEU A 47 -13.06 -11.65 -20.10
C LEU A 47 -14.08 -10.99 -19.16
N ASN A 48 -13.67 -10.66 -17.93
CA ASN A 48 -14.50 -10.00 -16.92
C ASN A 48 -14.33 -8.47 -16.88
N HIS A 49 -13.58 -7.87 -17.82
CA HIS A 49 -13.27 -6.43 -17.84
C HIS A 49 -12.75 -5.88 -16.50
N ARG A 50 -12.04 -6.73 -15.74
CA ARG A 50 -11.49 -6.37 -14.44
C ARG A 50 -10.51 -5.20 -14.63
N LEU A 51 -10.49 -4.29 -13.67
CA LEU A 51 -9.56 -3.18 -13.66
C LEU A 51 -8.20 -3.67 -13.15
N HIS A 52 -7.15 -3.44 -13.94
CA HIS A 52 -5.76 -3.73 -13.60
C HIS A 52 -4.97 -2.43 -13.54
N GLY A 53 -3.99 -2.39 -12.64
CA GLY A 53 -2.94 -1.36 -12.68
C GLY A 53 -1.82 -1.80 -13.60
N GLU A 54 -1.35 -0.89 -14.43
CA GLU A 54 -0.12 -1.04 -15.21
C GLU A 54 0.87 0.03 -14.82
N VAL A 55 2.12 -0.39 -14.61
CA VAL A 55 3.26 0.50 -14.51
C VAL A 55 4.02 0.40 -15.82
N PHE A 56 4.41 1.55 -16.36
CA PHE A 56 5.23 1.63 -17.56
C PHE A 56 6.39 2.57 -17.32
N LEU A 57 7.56 2.17 -17.82
CA LEU A 57 8.79 2.95 -17.80
C LEU A 57 9.09 3.36 -19.24
N TYR A 58 9.52 4.61 -19.42
CA TYR A 58 9.85 5.14 -20.74
C TYR A 58 11.02 6.12 -20.67
N ASP A 59 11.73 6.22 -21.78
CA ASP A 59 12.87 7.12 -21.94
C ASP A 59 12.40 8.59 -21.96
N ASP A 60 13.05 9.46 -21.18
CA ASP A 60 12.74 10.90 -21.10
C ASP A 60 13.53 11.75 -22.10
N VAL A 61 13.96 11.15 -23.22
CA VAL A 61 14.74 11.85 -24.25
C VAL A 61 14.03 11.83 -25.61
N PRO A 62 14.06 12.95 -26.36
CA PRO A 62 13.52 12.99 -27.72
C PRO A 62 14.16 11.91 -28.60
N GLY A 63 13.34 11.05 -29.21
CA GLY A 63 13.80 9.95 -30.08
C GLY A 63 14.00 8.61 -29.36
N GLY A 64 14.01 8.58 -28.03
CA GLY A 64 14.21 7.37 -27.21
C GLY A 64 15.67 6.90 -27.20
N ALA A 65 16.26 6.78 -26.00
CA ALA A 65 17.61 6.26 -25.83
C ALA A 65 17.70 4.74 -26.01
N GLY A 66 16.56 4.04 -25.98
CA GLY A 66 16.47 2.59 -26.06
C GLY A 66 16.52 1.91 -24.70
N TYR A 67 16.40 2.63 -23.58
CA TYR A 67 16.44 2.03 -22.25
C TYR A 67 15.22 1.15 -21.99
N ALA A 68 14.06 1.47 -22.54
CA ALA A 68 12.90 0.58 -22.50
C ALA A 68 13.22 -0.84 -23.02
N ARG A 69 13.99 -0.96 -24.11
CA ARG A 69 14.42 -2.25 -24.66
C ARG A 69 15.47 -2.92 -23.76
N ALA A 70 16.40 -2.14 -23.21
CA ALA A 70 17.39 -2.65 -22.28
C ALA A 70 16.76 -3.16 -20.96
N ILE A 71 15.71 -2.50 -20.47
CA ILE A 71 14.92 -2.93 -19.30
C ILE A 71 14.27 -4.28 -19.56
N GLU A 72 13.67 -4.48 -20.74
CA GLU A 72 13.07 -5.77 -21.12
C GLU A 72 14.10 -6.90 -21.04
N GLN A 73 15.30 -6.67 -21.58
CA GLN A 73 16.39 -7.66 -21.58
C GLN A 73 16.95 -7.97 -20.17
N ASN A 74 16.80 -7.04 -19.22
CA ASN A 74 17.34 -7.14 -17.87
C ASN A 74 16.25 -7.24 -16.79
N MET A 75 15.00 -7.53 -17.18
CA MET A 75 13.81 -7.41 -16.32
C MET A 75 13.97 -8.12 -14.97
N LYS A 76 14.45 -9.37 -14.98
CA LYS A 76 14.61 -10.16 -13.74
C LYS A 76 15.59 -9.49 -12.77
N ALA A 77 16.78 -9.12 -13.25
CA ALA A 77 17.81 -8.47 -12.42
C ALA A 77 17.32 -7.12 -11.86
N ILE A 78 16.56 -6.36 -12.67
CA ILE A 78 15.96 -5.09 -12.26
C ILE A 78 14.94 -5.32 -11.14
N LEU A 79 14.05 -6.32 -11.27
CA LEU A 79 13.06 -6.61 -10.23
C LEU A 79 13.70 -7.12 -8.94
N GLU A 80 14.73 -7.96 -9.02
CA GLU A 80 15.50 -8.42 -7.86
C GLU A 80 16.20 -7.25 -7.16
N LYS A 81 16.84 -6.34 -7.93
CA LYS A 81 17.46 -5.14 -7.38
C LYS A 81 16.41 -4.17 -6.79
N ALA A 82 15.25 -4.04 -7.43
CA ALA A 82 14.16 -3.22 -6.90
C ALA A 82 13.65 -3.77 -5.57
N LEU A 83 13.62 -5.09 -5.39
CA LEU A 83 13.25 -5.72 -4.12
C LEU A 83 14.28 -5.41 -3.04
N GLU A 84 15.58 -5.55 -3.36
CA GLU A 84 16.67 -5.19 -2.44
C GLU A 84 16.55 -3.74 -1.94
N LEU A 85 16.33 -2.78 -2.86
CA LEU A 85 16.09 -1.37 -2.53
C LEU A 85 14.80 -1.14 -1.73
N GLY A 86 13.79 -1.96 -1.97
CA GLY A 86 12.53 -1.92 -1.23
C GLY A 86 12.64 -2.43 0.21
N GLU A 87 13.58 -3.35 0.47
CA GLU A 87 13.79 -3.96 1.78
C GLU A 87 14.81 -3.21 2.63
N HIS A 88 15.74 -2.50 2.00
CA HIS A 88 16.84 -1.84 2.69
C HIS A 88 16.89 -0.34 2.39
N CYS A 89 17.12 0.44 3.44
CA CYS A 89 17.38 1.87 3.34
C CYS A 89 18.50 2.20 4.30
N GLU A 90 19.54 2.89 3.82
CA GLU A 90 20.69 3.28 4.64
C GLU A 90 20.32 4.31 5.72
N ASN A 91 19.21 5.03 5.55
CA ASN A 91 18.72 5.98 6.54
C ASN A 91 17.93 5.24 7.65
N PRO A 92 18.45 5.16 8.89
CA PRO A 92 17.77 4.48 10.00
C PRO A 92 16.45 5.13 10.40
N ASN A 93 16.26 6.41 10.05
CA ASN A 93 15.05 7.18 10.36
C ASN A 93 14.05 7.21 9.20
N CYS A 94 14.17 6.31 8.23
CA CYS A 94 13.29 6.32 7.07
C CYS A 94 11.91 5.69 7.41
N GLY A 95 10.88 6.54 7.51
CA GLY A 95 9.48 6.18 7.78
C GLY A 95 8.70 5.66 6.57
N GLY A 96 9.35 4.97 5.63
CA GLY A 96 8.74 4.40 4.42
C GLY A 96 9.44 4.82 3.14
N ALA A 97 9.72 6.12 2.96
CA ALA A 97 10.49 6.65 1.83
C ALA A 97 11.29 7.89 2.26
N CYS A 98 12.45 8.13 1.63
CA CYS A 98 13.28 9.32 1.83
C CYS A 98 14.21 9.55 0.62
N TYR A 99 15.02 10.63 0.66
CA TYR A 99 15.98 10.96 -0.40
C TYR A 99 17.14 9.96 -0.56
N HIS A 100 17.37 9.07 0.41
CA HIS A 100 18.37 8.00 0.29
C HIS A 100 17.87 6.78 -0.48
N CYS A 101 16.54 6.63 -0.70
CA CYS A 101 15.99 5.42 -1.34
C CYS A 101 15.01 5.69 -2.48
N MET A 102 14.09 6.64 -2.34
CA MET A 102 12.96 6.80 -3.27
C MET A 102 12.62 8.25 -3.64
N PHE A 103 12.84 9.21 -2.75
CA PHE A 103 12.50 10.59 -3.04
C PHE A 103 13.44 11.20 -4.06
N ASP A 104 12.85 11.87 -5.03
CA ASP A 104 13.51 12.67 -6.04
C ASP A 104 12.80 14.02 -6.12
N TYR A 105 13.56 15.12 -6.21
CA TYR A 105 13.01 16.48 -6.28
C TYR A 105 12.07 16.68 -7.48
N ARG A 106 12.33 16.00 -8.61
CA ARG A 106 11.48 16.04 -9.82
C ARG A 106 10.14 15.36 -9.60
N LYS A 107 10.04 14.50 -8.58
CA LYS A 107 8.87 13.66 -8.27
C LYS A 107 8.23 14.02 -6.91
N GLN A 108 8.42 15.25 -6.44
CA GLN A 108 7.90 15.74 -5.15
C GLN A 108 6.40 15.51 -4.94
N MET A 109 5.61 15.63 -6.02
CA MET A 109 4.16 15.40 -5.94
C MET A 109 3.78 13.96 -5.58
N LEU A 110 4.68 13.00 -5.76
CA LEU A 110 4.48 11.61 -5.37
C LEU A 110 4.93 11.31 -3.94
N HIS A 111 5.76 12.15 -3.30
CA HIS A 111 6.34 11.86 -1.98
C HIS A 111 5.32 11.44 -0.92
N PRO A 112 4.11 12.04 -0.83
CA PRO A 112 3.10 11.60 0.14
C PRO A 112 2.58 10.18 -0.07
N LEU A 113 2.73 9.63 -1.29
CA LEU A 113 2.30 8.28 -1.68
C LEU A 113 3.41 7.23 -1.57
N LEU A 114 4.68 7.62 -1.64
CA LEU A 114 5.78 6.66 -1.75
C LEU A 114 6.06 5.95 -0.44
N ASP A 115 6.17 4.63 -0.52
CA ASP A 115 6.48 3.72 0.57
C ASP A 115 7.21 2.48 0.05
N ARG A 116 8.46 2.29 0.47
CA ARG A 116 9.30 1.18 0.00
C ARG A 116 8.69 -0.18 0.34
N ALA A 117 8.04 -0.30 1.50
CA ALA A 117 7.52 -1.58 1.97
C ALA A 117 6.32 -2.02 1.13
N LEU A 118 5.51 -1.07 0.65
CA LEU A 118 4.41 -1.35 -0.28
C LEU A 118 4.92 -1.80 -1.66
N GLY A 119 5.94 -1.13 -2.19
CA GLY A 119 6.59 -1.54 -3.43
C GLY A 119 7.25 -2.93 -3.30
N ALA A 120 7.97 -3.16 -2.21
CA ALA A 120 8.59 -4.45 -1.88
C ALA A 120 7.56 -5.58 -1.71
N ALA A 121 6.41 -5.30 -1.11
CA ALA A 121 5.34 -6.30 -0.96
C ALA A 121 4.81 -6.77 -2.32
N LEU A 122 4.66 -5.87 -3.29
CA LEU A 122 4.29 -6.24 -4.66
C LEU A 122 5.41 -7.04 -5.34
N LEU A 123 6.66 -6.63 -5.18
CA LEU A 123 7.83 -7.33 -5.73
C LEU A 123 7.95 -8.76 -5.18
N ARG A 124 7.80 -8.96 -3.87
CA ARG A 124 7.80 -10.30 -3.25
C ARG A 124 6.68 -11.18 -3.80
N PHE A 125 5.49 -10.62 -4.04
CA PHE A 125 4.43 -11.38 -4.69
C PHE A 125 4.79 -11.75 -6.13
N VAL A 126 5.33 -10.81 -6.91
CA VAL A 126 5.68 -11.03 -8.33
C VAL A 126 6.80 -12.06 -8.47
N LEU A 127 7.87 -11.93 -7.68
CA LEU A 127 9.08 -12.76 -7.75
C LEU A 127 8.93 -14.11 -7.04
N HIS A 128 8.22 -14.14 -5.91
CA HIS A 128 8.23 -15.29 -4.99
C HIS A 128 6.83 -15.82 -4.64
N ARG A 129 5.75 -15.24 -5.19
CA ARG A 129 4.35 -15.59 -4.87
C ARG A 129 4.00 -15.45 -3.39
N GLN A 130 4.80 -14.71 -2.63
CA GLN A 130 4.53 -14.43 -1.23
C GLN A 130 3.30 -13.52 -1.11
N GLN A 131 2.31 -13.97 -0.34
CA GLN A 131 1.12 -13.17 -0.09
C GLN A 131 1.44 -11.96 0.79
N PRO A 132 0.90 -10.77 0.49
CA PRO A 132 1.05 -9.61 1.35
C PRO A 132 0.34 -9.87 2.68
N SER A 133 1.01 -9.55 3.77
CA SER A 133 0.50 -9.71 5.13
C SER A 133 0.97 -8.55 6.01
N LEU A 134 0.23 -8.28 7.08
CA LEU A 134 0.65 -7.38 8.14
C LEU A 134 0.95 -8.20 9.40
N SER A 135 2.06 -7.88 10.07
CA SER A 135 2.31 -8.40 11.42
C SER A 135 1.37 -7.74 12.44
N PRO A 136 1.05 -8.40 13.56
CA PRO A 136 0.28 -7.79 14.65
C PRO A 136 0.85 -6.45 15.11
N ALA A 137 2.18 -6.30 15.12
CA ALA A 137 2.84 -5.04 15.48
C ALA A 137 2.55 -3.91 14.46
N GLN A 138 2.52 -4.21 13.16
CA GLN A 138 2.13 -3.23 12.14
C GLN A 138 0.66 -2.83 12.27
N ILE A 139 -0.20 -3.80 12.55
CA ILE A 139 -1.63 -3.57 12.76
C ILE A 139 -1.86 -2.67 13.98
N SER A 140 -1.20 -2.97 15.11
CA SER A 140 -1.33 -2.18 16.34
C SER A 140 -0.79 -0.76 16.18
N ARG A 141 0.39 -0.56 15.58
CA ARG A 141 0.97 0.80 15.43
C ARG A 141 0.05 1.79 14.74
N GLY A 142 -0.55 1.40 13.61
CA GLY A 142 -1.48 2.27 12.89
C GLY A 142 -2.77 2.55 13.69
N ALA A 143 -3.22 1.56 14.45
CA ALA A 143 -4.41 1.68 15.28
C ALA A 143 -4.18 2.52 16.54
N ASP A 144 -2.99 2.46 17.15
CA ASP A 144 -2.64 3.25 18.34
C ASP A 144 -2.70 4.74 18.02
N SER A 145 -2.13 5.16 16.88
CA SER A 145 -2.23 6.55 16.41
C SER A 145 -3.68 6.97 16.16
N LEU A 146 -4.50 6.11 15.55
CA LEU A 146 -5.93 6.40 15.36
C LEU A 146 -6.67 6.52 16.70
N ALA A 147 -6.37 5.64 17.65
CA ALA A 147 -7.02 5.56 18.95
C ALA A 147 -6.86 6.84 19.75
N GLU A 148 -5.69 7.49 19.70
CA GLU A 148 -5.48 8.79 20.35
C GLU A 148 -6.47 9.85 19.86
N TYR A 149 -6.69 9.93 18.54
CA TYR A 149 -7.65 10.86 17.96
C TYR A 149 -9.11 10.44 18.22
N ALA A 150 -9.39 9.14 18.21
CA ALA A 150 -10.73 8.59 18.40
C ALA A 150 -11.34 8.90 19.76
N ARG A 151 -10.52 9.01 20.82
CA ARG A 151 -10.95 9.26 22.23
C ARG A 151 -11.80 10.51 22.42
N THR A 152 -11.77 11.44 21.46
CA THR A 152 -12.61 12.65 21.48
C THR A 152 -14.10 12.35 21.29
N SER A 153 -14.43 11.29 20.54
CA SER A 153 -15.82 10.99 20.11
C SER A 153 -16.22 9.53 20.37
N TRP A 154 -15.25 8.67 20.68
CA TRP A 154 -15.42 7.22 20.84
C TRP A 154 -14.80 6.74 22.15
N GLU A 155 -15.45 5.79 22.82
CA GLU A 155 -14.80 4.99 23.86
C GLU A 155 -13.90 3.95 23.17
N VAL A 156 -12.59 4.01 23.45
CA VAL A 156 -11.62 3.05 22.89
C VAL A 156 -11.47 1.86 23.82
N LEU A 157 -11.97 0.71 23.39
CA LEU A 157 -11.86 -0.56 24.09
C LEU A 157 -10.61 -1.34 23.63
N PRO A 158 -10.07 -2.22 24.49
CA PRO A 158 -8.91 -3.05 24.15
C PRO A 158 -9.12 -3.90 22.90
N GLY A 159 -8.03 -4.21 22.20
CA GLY A 159 -8.02 -5.13 21.08
C GLY A 159 -8.52 -6.52 21.45
N ARG A 160 -9.12 -7.21 20.47
CA ARG A 160 -9.73 -8.53 20.64
C ARG A 160 -9.45 -9.39 19.41
N VAL A 161 -9.40 -10.70 19.62
CA VAL A 161 -9.36 -11.69 18.54
C VAL A 161 -10.74 -12.35 18.48
N LEU A 162 -11.35 -12.37 17.31
CA LEU A 162 -12.65 -12.99 17.06
C LEU A 162 -12.53 -13.89 15.82
N GLY A 163 -12.66 -15.20 16.03
CA GLY A 163 -12.27 -16.19 15.03
C GLY A 163 -10.78 -16.06 14.71
N ASP A 164 -10.45 -15.98 13.42
CA ASP A 164 -9.08 -15.79 12.93
C ASP A 164 -8.70 -14.31 12.72
N GLN A 165 -9.61 -13.38 13.05
CA GLN A 165 -9.40 -11.95 12.82
C GLN A 165 -8.97 -11.22 14.09
N TYR A 166 -7.84 -10.52 13.99
CA TYR A 166 -7.35 -9.62 15.03
C TYR A 166 -7.84 -8.19 14.81
N PHE A 167 -8.43 -7.60 15.85
CA PHE A 167 -8.82 -6.20 15.91
C PHE A 167 -7.93 -5.51 16.95
N PRO A 168 -7.07 -4.54 16.57
CA PRO A 168 -6.19 -3.86 17.51
C PRO A 168 -6.95 -2.98 18.51
N CYS A 169 -8.13 -2.50 18.14
CA CYS A 169 -9.06 -1.82 19.04
C CYS A 169 -10.51 -2.02 18.61
N VAL A 170 -11.41 -1.83 19.56
CA VAL A 170 -12.86 -1.71 19.31
C VAL A 170 -13.28 -0.32 19.74
N LEU A 171 -14.03 0.37 18.90
CA LEU A 171 -14.52 1.73 19.16
C LEU A 171 -16.02 1.65 19.46
N ARG A 172 -16.43 2.16 20.62
CA ARG A 172 -17.83 2.23 21.01
C ARG A 172 -18.35 3.65 20.90
N GLY A 173 -19.43 3.81 20.13
CA GLY A 173 -20.14 5.08 19.95
C GLY A 173 -21.04 5.43 21.13
N GLN A 174 -21.51 6.67 21.18
CA GLN A 174 -22.44 7.14 22.23
C GLN A 174 -23.79 6.42 22.20
N ASP A 175 -24.17 5.88 21.03
CA ASP A 175 -25.35 5.03 20.81
C ASP A 175 -25.16 3.57 21.28
N GLY A 176 -23.97 3.24 21.83
CA GLY A 176 -23.61 1.90 22.28
C GLY A 176 -23.14 0.97 21.15
N VAL A 177 -23.10 1.42 19.91
CA VAL A 177 -22.64 0.60 18.78
C VAL A 177 -21.13 0.38 18.87
N GLU A 178 -20.71 -0.90 18.85
CA GLU A 178 -19.30 -1.30 18.80
C GLU A 178 -18.86 -1.55 17.36
N VAL A 179 -17.71 -0.99 16.99
CA VAL A 179 -17.05 -1.15 15.70
C VAL A 179 -15.62 -1.64 15.92
N GLY A 180 -15.31 -2.84 15.43
CA GLY A 180 -13.95 -3.37 15.38
C GLY A 180 -13.18 -2.78 14.20
N LEU A 181 -11.96 -2.28 14.47
CA LEU A 181 -11.07 -1.81 13.42
C LEU A 181 -10.40 -3.00 12.70
N TRP A 182 -10.80 -3.29 11.47
CA TRP A 182 -10.21 -4.35 10.66
C TRP A 182 -9.14 -3.76 9.75
N VAL A 183 -7.87 -3.99 10.09
CA VAL A 183 -6.73 -3.48 9.32
C VAL A 183 -6.28 -4.50 8.28
N ILE A 184 -6.16 -4.07 7.02
CA ILE A 184 -5.68 -4.91 5.91
C ILE A 184 -4.44 -4.30 5.23
N HIS A 185 -3.64 -5.14 4.58
CA HIS A 185 -2.55 -4.65 3.72
C HIS A 185 -3.13 -3.97 2.47
N PRO A 186 -2.56 -2.85 1.96
CA PRO A 186 -3.00 -2.20 0.70
C PRO A 186 -3.02 -3.05 -0.59
N LEU A 187 -2.54 -4.31 -0.55
CA LEU A 187 -2.53 -5.26 -1.66
C LEU A 187 -3.55 -6.39 -1.45
N GLN A 188 -4.13 -6.50 -0.25
CA GLN A 188 -5.15 -7.48 0.06
C GLN A 188 -6.50 -6.98 -0.46
N ALA A 189 -7.31 -7.91 -0.95
CA ALA A 189 -8.69 -7.58 -1.30
C ALA A 189 -9.45 -7.22 -0.03
N ARG A 190 -10.30 -6.19 -0.11
CA ARG A 190 -11.22 -5.86 0.97
C ARG A 190 -12.24 -7.00 1.11
N PRO A 191 -12.63 -7.37 2.35
CA PRO A 191 -13.77 -8.26 2.57
C PRO A 191 -15.01 -7.68 1.91
N THR A 192 -15.74 -8.53 1.21
CA THR A 192 -17.01 -8.23 0.55
C THR A 192 -18.10 -7.88 1.58
N SER A 193 -19.19 -7.27 1.12
CA SER A 193 -20.33 -6.98 2.00
C SER A 193 -20.93 -8.24 2.62
N ASP A 194 -20.95 -9.35 1.88
CA ASP A 194 -21.46 -10.63 2.39
C ASP A 194 -20.54 -11.22 3.48
N GLU A 195 -19.21 -11.16 3.29
CA GLU A 195 -18.24 -11.58 4.30
C GLU A 195 -18.35 -10.72 5.57
N ARG A 196 -18.51 -9.40 5.42
CA ARG A 196 -18.73 -8.48 6.56
C ARG A 196 -20.05 -8.77 7.28
N GLN A 197 -21.12 -9.05 6.54
CA GLN A 197 -22.43 -9.37 7.12
C GLN A 197 -22.43 -10.73 7.84
N ALA A 198 -21.75 -11.72 7.27
CA ALA A 198 -21.55 -13.02 7.91
C ALA A 198 -20.75 -12.87 9.20
N PHE A 199 -19.68 -12.07 9.20
CA PHE A 199 -18.88 -11.79 10.39
C PHE A 199 -19.72 -11.12 11.49
N LEU A 200 -20.49 -10.09 11.14
CA LEU A 200 -21.41 -9.42 12.06
C LEU A 200 -22.43 -10.41 12.65
N SER A 201 -23.00 -11.28 11.82
CA SER A 201 -24.00 -12.27 12.27
C SER A 201 -23.41 -13.32 13.21
N ALA A 202 -22.15 -13.72 12.99
CA ALA A 202 -21.46 -14.72 13.80
C ALA A 202 -20.93 -14.17 15.13
N HIS A 203 -20.46 -12.91 15.15
CA HIS A 203 -19.72 -12.35 16.29
C HIS A 203 -20.38 -11.14 16.95
N GLY A 204 -21.45 -10.60 16.38
CA GLY A 204 -22.14 -9.42 16.91
C GLY A 204 -21.34 -8.11 16.81
N LEU A 205 -20.22 -8.08 16.07
CA LEU A 205 -19.34 -6.92 15.95
C LEU A 205 -19.38 -6.35 14.53
N ARG A 206 -19.65 -5.05 14.39
CA ARG A 206 -19.50 -4.34 13.11
C ARG A 206 -18.03 -4.11 12.82
N CYS A 207 -17.61 -4.16 11.56
CA CYS A 207 -16.21 -3.98 11.19
C CYS A 207 -16.01 -2.77 10.28
N ALA A 208 -15.07 -1.90 10.65
CA ALA A 208 -14.55 -0.85 9.78
C ALA A 208 -13.27 -1.35 9.12
N VAL A 209 -13.31 -1.62 7.81
CA VAL A 209 -12.15 -2.14 7.07
C VAL A 209 -11.34 -1.00 6.48
N HIS A 210 -10.09 -0.86 6.92
CA HIS A 210 -9.16 0.18 6.46
C HIS A 210 -7.78 -0.39 6.17
N THR A 211 -7.04 0.23 5.25
CA THR A 211 -5.67 -0.23 4.96
C THR A 211 -4.68 0.34 5.97
N SER A 212 -3.55 -0.34 6.20
CA SER A 212 -2.48 0.21 7.05
C SER A 212 -2.00 1.59 6.56
N PHE A 213 -1.96 1.79 5.24
CA PHE A 213 -1.62 3.09 4.63
C PHE A 213 -2.60 4.20 5.06
N ASP A 214 -3.89 3.90 5.15
CA ASP A 214 -4.90 4.89 5.52
C ASP A 214 -4.81 5.29 6.98
N LEU A 215 -4.49 4.33 7.85
CA LEU A 215 -4.26 4.60 9.27
C LEU A 215 -3.04 5.51 9.48
N GLU A 216 -1.93 5.22 8.80
CA GLU A 216 -0.69 5.97 8.98
C GLU A 216 -0.73 7.34 8.31
N ARG A 217 -1.35 7.46 7.13
CA ARG A 217 -1.29 8.68 6.31
C ARG A 217 -2.57 9.49 6.31
N ARG A 218 -3.71 8.91 6.69
CA ARG A 218 -5.04 9.53 6.62
C ARG A 218 -5.92 9.23 7.85
N PRO A 219 -5.41 9.32 9.09
CA PRO A 219 -6.14 8.89 10.29
C PRO A 219 -7.49 9.61 10.48
N PHE A 220 -7.56 10.91 10.19
CA PHE A 220 -8.83 11.66 10.25
C PHE A 220 -9.86 11.20 9.22
N TRP A 221 -9.42 10.80 8.03
CA TRP A 221 -10.31 10.22 7.04
C TRP A 221 -10.85 8.88 7.55
N VAL A 222 -10.00 8.04 8.16
CA VAL A 222 -10.43 6.77 8.77
C VAL A 222 -11.48 7.00 9.86
N LEU A 223 -11.25 7.95 10.78
CA LEU A 223 -12.21 8.28 11.84
C LEU A 223 -13.60 8.65 11.30
N ASN A 224 -13.64 9.45 10.23
CA ASN A 224 -14.90 9.85 9.59
C ASN A 224 -15.57 8.71 8.81
N HIS A 225 -14.90 7.58 8.64
CA HIS A 225 -15.38 6.41 7.89
C HIS A 225 -15.39 5.12 8.74
N LEU A 226 -15.60 5.25 10.05
CA LEU A 226 -15.75 4.08 10.94
C LEU A 226 -17.13 3.43 10.81
N VAL A 227 -18.16 4.20 10.47
CA VAL A 227 -19.57 3.73 10.43
C VAL A 227 -20.13 3.67 9.00
N THR A 228 -19.39 4.18 8.01
CA THR A 228 -19.81 4.16 6.61
C THR A 228 -19.69 2.74 6.05
N LEU A 229 -20.84 2.15 5.69
CA LEU A 229 -21.02 0.77 5.21
C LEU A 229 -20.40 0.53 3.83
#